data_AF-A0A4R3TJE9-F1
#
_entry.id   AF-A0A4R3TJE9-F1
#
_cell.length_a   1.000
_cell.length_b   1.000
_cell.length_c   1.000
_cell.angle_alpha   90.00
_cell.angle_beta   90.00
_cell.angle_gamma   90.00
#
_symmetry.space_group_name_H-M   'P 1'
#
loop_
_entity.id
_entity.type
_entity.pdbx_description
1 polymer ?
#
loop_
_entity_poly.entity_id
_entity_poly.type
_entity_poly.pdbx_seq_one_letter_code
_entity_poly.pdbx_strand_id
1 'polypeptide(L)'
;MKSKAYEIVYELNESKAAMQLYAQLPLTLEVKDFSTNEKTFYPPKTLDIKDAPLANAEKGTLAYYAPWADVVMFYDFYGKGSDLYALGKVVSGKSDIEKLKGTITIEVCQNS
;
A
#
# COMPACT_ATOMS: atom_id res chain seq x y z
N MET A 1 -5.19 0.40 7.54
CA MET A 1 -3.95 1.07 7.98
C MET A 1 -4.31 2.13 8.99
N LYS A 2 -3.62 2.19 10.12
CA LYS A 2 -3.91 3.09 11.24
C LYS A 2 -2.64 3.75 11.75
N SER A 3 -2.74 5.04 12.02
CA SER A 3 -1.81 5.79 12.87
C SER A 3 -2.58 6.33 14.08
N LYS A 4 -1.92 7.04 14.99
CA LYS A 4 -2.62 7.67 16.15
C LYS A 4 -3.75 8.63 15.74
N ALA A 5 -3.67 9.25 14.56
CA ALA A 5 -4.56 10.33 14.14
C ALA A 5 -5.35 10.04 12.85
N TYR A 6 -4.97 9.00 12.10
CA TYR A 6 -5.53 8.74 10.77
C TYR A 6 -5.80 7.25 10.59
N GLU A 7 -6.93 6.94 9.98
CA GLU A 7 -7.30 5.60 9.52
C GLU A 7 -7.55 5.63 8.02
N ILE A 8 -6.93 4.69 7.31
CA ILE A 8 -7.03 4.54 5.86
C ILE A 8 -7.35 3.08 5.58
N VAL A 9 -8.42 2.84 4.82
CA VAL A 9 -8.88 1.50 4.47
C VAL A 9 -8.62 1.28 2.99
N TYR A 10 -7.96 0.16 2.68
CA TYR A 10 -7.73 -0.30 1.31
C TYR A 10 -8.50 -1.59 1.08
N GLU A 11 -9.15 -1.68 -0.07
CA GLU A 11 -9.64 -2.92 -0.62
C GLU A 11 -8.52 -3.53 -1.48
N LEU A 12 -8.17 -4.78 -1.19
CA LEU A 12 -7.15 -5.53 -1.91
C LEU A 12 -7.75 -6.25 -3.11
N ASN A 13 -6.99 -6.38 -4.19
CA ASN A 13 -7.38 -7.20 -5.33
C ASN A 13 -7.12 -8.69 -5.06
N GLU A 14 -7.50 -9.53 -6.03
CA GLU A 14 -7.42 -11.00 -5.91
C GLU A 14 -6.05 -11.58 -6.31
N SER A 15 -5.04 -10.74 -6.57
CA SER A 15 -3.71 -11.23 -6.95
C SER A 15 -3.01 -11.94 -5.80
N LYS A 16 -2.11 -12.86 -6.13
CA LYS A 16 -1.26 -13.54 -5.15
C LYS A 16 -0.43 -12.57 -4.33
N ALA A 17 0.07 -11.49 -4.94
CA ALA A 17 0.80 -10.44 -4.21
C ALA A 17 -0.07 -9.81 -3.11
N ALA A 18 -1.31 -9.46 -3.42
CA ALA A 18 -2.23 -8.85 -2.45
C ALA A 18 -2.61 -9.83 -1.33
N MET A 19 -2.91 -11.09 -1.67
CA MET A 19 -3.17 -12.14 -0.66
C MET A 19 -1.95 -12.41 0.24
N GLN A 20 -0.73 -12.36 -0.30
CA GLN A 20 0.49 -12.53 0.49
C GLN A 20 0.79 -11.33 1.38
N LEU A 21 0.44 -10.10 0.98
CA LEU A 21 0.48 -8.94 1.87
C LEU A 21 -0.51 -9.13 3.01
N TYR A 22 -1.75 -9.52 2.69
CA TYR A 22 -2.81 -9.78 3.67
C TYR A 22 -2.39 -10.82 4.71
N ALA A 23 -1.78 -11.93 4.27
CA ALA A 23 -1.32 -13.01 5.15
C ALA A 23 -0.17 -12.62 6.09
N GLN A 24 0.47 -11.46 5.88
CA GLN A 24 1.50 -10.92 6.76
C GLN A 24 0.93 -10.00 7.84
N LEU A 25 -0.36 -9.66 7.79
CA LEU A 25 -1.00 -8.79 8.77
C LEU A 25 -1.30 -9.55 10.08
N PRO A 26 -1.25 -8.87 11.25
CA PRO A 26 -0.97 -7.45 11.42
C PRO A 26 0.52 -7.09 11.34
N LEU A 27 0.81 -5.87 10.90
CA LEU A 27 2.15 -5.27 10.85
C LEU A 27 2.20 -3.97 11.64
N THR A 28 3.27 -3.76 12.40
CA THR A 28 3.60 -2.46 13.00
C THR A 28 4.99 -2.05 12.54
N LEU A 29 5.08 -0.98 11.75
CA LEU A 29 6.30 -0.59 11.03
C LEU A 29 6.34 0.91 10.75
N GLU A 30 7.52 1.42 10.37
CA GLU A 30 7.71 2.81 9.96
C GLU A 30 7.23 3.03 8.52
N VAL A 31 6.46 4.09 8.32
CA VAL A 31 6.13 4.61 6.99
C VAL A 31 7.13 5.70 6.60
N LYS A 32 7.58 5.70 5.34
CA LYS A 32 8.55 6.67 4.82
C LYS A 32 7.94 7.51 3.71
N ASP A 33 8.36 8.76 3.63
CA ASP A 33 8.16 9.58 2.44
C ASP A 33 9.04 9.08 1.30
N PHE A 34 8.47 9.03 0.10
CA PHE A 34 9.24 8.87 -1.12
C PHE A 34 8.76 9.86 -2.17
N SER A 35 9.70 10.56 -2.82
CA SER A 35 9.38 11.61 -3.80
C SER A 35 8.38 12.65 -3.22
N THR A 36 7.48 13.17 -4.05
CA THR A 36 6.47 14.18 -3.69
C THR A 36 5.04 13.63 -3.65
N ASN A 37 4.84 12.34 -3.91
CA ASN A 37 3.51 11.74 -4.14
C ASN A 37 3.31 10.35 -3.50
N GLU A 38 4.30 9.83 -2.77
CA GLU A 38 4.30 8.45 -2.28
C GLU A 38 4.62 8.35 -0.78
N LYS A 39 3.94 7.41 -0.12
CA LYS A 39 4.35 6.85 1.16
C LYS A 39 4.71 5.39 0.97
N THR A 40 5.82 4.93 1.55
CA THR A 40 6.26 3.55 1.38
C THR A 40 6.49 2.82 2.69
N PHE A 41 6.36 1.50 2.66
CA PHE A 41 6.79 0.61 3.73
C PHE A 41 7.27 -0.74 3.17
N TYR A 42 8.05 -1.46 3.96
CA TYR A 42 8.58 -2.77 3.58
C TYR A 42 7.77 -3.88 4.27
N PRO A 43 7.08 -4.76 3.53
CA PRO A 43 6.52 -5.97 4.12
C PRO A 43 7.65 -6.91 4.60
N PRO A 44 7.45 -7.70 5.68
CA PRO A 44 8.47 -8.63 6.17
C PRO A 44 8.97 -9.66 5.15
N LYS A 45 8.14 -10.04 4.19
CA LYS A 45 8.47 -10.95 3.08
C LYS A 45 8.09 -10.32 1.75
N THR A 46 8.92 -10.57 0.75
CA THR A 46 8.65 -10.20 -0.64
C THR A 46 7.36 -10.84 -1.14
N LEU A 47 6.72 -10.17 -2.10
CA LEU A 47 5.47 -10.60 -2.70
C LEU A 47 5.71 -11.23 -4.09
N ASP A 48 4.95 -12.27 -4.41
CA ASP A 48 4.93 -12.93 -5.71
C ASP A 48 4.04 -12.15 -6.67
N ILE A 49 4.68 -11.47 -7.63
CA ILE A 49 4.06 -10.56 -8.59
C ILE A 49 3.53 -11.25 -9.86
N LYS A 50 3.66 -12.58 -9.97
CA LYS A 50 3.45 -13.30 -11.24
C LYS A 50 2.07 -13.09 -11.87
N ASP A 51 1.03 -12.92 -11.05
CA ASP A 51 -0.35 -12.69 -11.48
C ASP A 51 -0.86 -11.27 -11.16
N ALA A 52 -0.01 -10.42 -10.57
CA ALA A 52 -0.39 -9.07 -10.21
C ALA A 52 -0.39 -8.18 -11.48
N PRO A 53 -1.45 -7.40 -11.73
CA PRO A 53 -1.47 -6.49 -12.86
C PRO A 53 -0.55 -5.29 -12.61
N LEU A 54 0.02 -4.71 -13.66
CA LEU A 54 0.74 -3.43 -13.56
C LEU A 54 -0.20 -2.33 -13.06
N ALA A 55 0.30 -1.48 -12.18
CA ALA A 55 -0.43 -0.34 -11.67
C ALA A 55 -0.48 0.79 -12.71
N ASN A 56 -1.66 1.37 -12.89
CA ASN A 56 -1.81 2.74 -13.36
C ASN A 56 -2.09 3.61 -12.14
N ALA A 57 -1.01 4.11 -11.53
CA ALA A 57 -1.04 4.71 -10.22
C ALA A 57 -1.63 6.13 -10.24
N GLU A 58 -2.69 6.27 -9.47
CA GLU A 58 -3.35 7.53 -9.15
C GLU A 58 -3.46 7.67 -7.63
N LYS A 59 -3.85 8.86 -7.15
CA LYS A 59 -4.15 9.07 -5.73
C LYS A 59 -5.04 7.96 -5.20
N GLY A 60 -4.62 7.32 -4.11
CA GLY A 60 -5.31 6.20 -3.47
C GLY A 60 -4.94 4.82 -3.97
N THR A 61 -3.98 4.70 -4.90
CA THR A 61 -3.48 3.40 -5.35
C THR A 61 -2.57 2.78 -4.29
N LEU A 62 -2.74 1.47 -4.05
CA LEU A 62 -1.79 0.65 -3.34
C LEU A 62 -1.06 -0.24 -4.35
N ALA A 63 0.27 -0.18 -4.36
CA ALA A 63 1.08 -0.96 -5.27
C ALA A 63 2.27 -1.61 -4.56
N TYR A 64 2.89 -2.60 -5.19
CA TYR A 64 4.16 -3.18 -4.81
C TYR A 64 5.20 -2.82 -5.87
N TYR A 65 6.32 -2.23 -5.46
CA TYR A 65 7.42 -1.93 -6.35
C TYR A 65 8.47 -3.03 -6.26
N ALA A 66 8.47 -3.89 -7.28
CA ALA A 66 9.27 -5.12 -7.26
C ALA A 66 10.79 -4.92 -7.09
N PRO A 67 11.43 -3.87 -7.66
CA PRO A 67 12.87 -3.68 -7.55
C PRO A 67 13.37 -3.46 -6.12
N TRP A 68 12.56 -2.87 -5.25
CA TRP A 68 12.92 -2.59 -3.85
C TRP A 68 12.12 -3.39 -2.83
N ALA A 69 11.13 -4.15 -3.30
CA ALA A 69 10.26 -4.95 -2.47
C ALA A 69 9.48 -4.14 -1.41
N ASP A 70 9.12 -2.90 -1.72
CA ASP A 70 8.27 -2.06 -0.87
C ASP A 70 6.84 -1.93 -1.41
N VAL A 71 5.93 -1.66 -0.49
CA VAL A 71 4.55 -1.31 -0.79
C VAL A 71 4.44 0.21 -0.82
N VAL A 72 3.85 0.72 -1.90
CA VAL A 72 3.68 2.13 -2.21
C VAL A 72 2.22 2.54 -2.05
N MET A 73 1.99 3.59 -1.28
CA MET A 73 0.70 4.26 -1.11
C MET A 73 0.76 5.62 -1.81
N PHE A 74 0.10 5.72 -2.96
CA PHE A 74 0.07 6.95 -3.73
C PHE A 74 -0.92 7.95 -3.14
N TYR A 75 -0.49 9.18 -2.85
CA TYR A 75 -1.37 10.27 -2.43
C TYR A 75 -1.53 11.39 -3.48
N ASP A 76 -0.86 11.24 -4.61
CA ASP A 76 -1.09 12.03 -5.84
C ASP A 76 -0.94 11.13 -7.09
N PHE A 77 -1.12 11.71 -8.28
CA PHE A 77 -0.93 11.02 -9.56
C PHE A 77 0.53 10.63 -9.81
N TYR A 78 0.73 9.50 -10.50
CA TYR A 78 2.03 9.06 -11.02
C TYR A 78 1.91 8.52 -12.45
N GLY A 79 0.91 7.68 -12.71
CA GLY A 79 0.68 7.02 -14.00
C GLY A 79 1.20 5.59 -14.03
N LYS A 80 1.61 5.10 -15.21
CA LYS A 80 2.12 3.74 -15.39
C LYS A 80 3.61 3.68 -15.04
N GLY A 81 4.01 2.68 -14.24
CA GLY A 81 5.42 2.33 -13.99
C GLY A 81 5.72 0.91 -14.44
N SER A 82 6.95 0.63 -14.90
CA SER A 82 7.32 -0.66 -15.48
C SER A 82 7.40 -1.82 -14.47
N ASP A 83 7.44 -1.53 -13.17
CA ASP A 83 7.61 -2.55 -12.12
C ASP A 83 6.76 -2.28 -10.87
N LEU A 84 5.70 -1.48 -11.04
CA LEU A 84 4.68 -1.23 -10.03
C LEU A 84 3.51 -2.18 -10.28
N TYR A 85 3.22 -3.02 -9.31
CA TYR A 85 2.15 -4.02 -9.40
C TYR A 85 1.01 -3.62 -8.47
N ALA A 86 -0.21 -3.50 -9.00
CA ALA A 86 -1.35 -3.09 -8.20
C ALA A 86 -1.69 -4.15 -7.15
N LEU A 87 -1.87 -3.70 -5.91
CA LEU A 87 -2.34 -4.53 -4.80
C LEU A 87 -3.79 -4.21 -4.41
N GLY A 88 -4.22 -2.97 -4.62
CA GLY A 88 -5.54 -2.53 -4.17
C GLY A 88 -5.79 -1.03 -4.36
N LYS A 89 -6.94 -0.58 -3.85
CA LYS A 89 -7.39 0.81 -3.90
C LYS A 89 -7.94 1.26 -2.55
N VAL A 90 -7.71 2.52 -2.22
CA VAL A 90 -8.27 3.13 -1.02
C VAL A 90 -9.78 3.24 -1.14
N VAL A 91 -10.50 2.86 -0.08
CA VAL A 91 -11.96 2.99 0.03
C VAL A 91 -12.37 3.97 1.13
N SER A 92 -11.47 4.30 2.06
CA SER A 92 -11.67 5.34 3.08
C SER A 92 -10.34 5.99 3.49
N GLY A 93 -10.36 7.28 3.87
CA GLY A 93 -9.17 8.02 4.34
C GLY A 93 -8.23 8.52 3.23
N LYS A 94 -8.69 8.58 1.97
CA LYS A 94 -7.87 8.95 0.79
C LYS A 94 -7.10 10.28 0.94
N SER A 95 -7.65 11.28 1.63
CA SER A 95 -7.01 12.58 1.86
C SER A 95 -5.90 12.55 2.93
N ASP A 96 -5.83 11.49 3.73
CA ASP A 96 -4.94 11.42 4.89
C ASP A 96 -3.69 10.57 4.63
N ILE A 97 -3.58 9.92 3.46
CA ILE A 97 -2.40 9.13 3.06
C ILE A 97 -1.12 9.98 3.18
N GLU A 98 -1.13 11.20 2.66
CA GLU A 98 0.00 12.15 2.73
C GLU A 98 0.41 12.50 4.17
N LYS A 99 -0.53 12.40 5.12
CA LYS A 99 -0.32 12.81 6.52
C LYS A 99 0.28 11.68 7.36
N LEU A 100 0.36 10.46 6.85
CA LEU A 100 1.00 9.34 7.52
C LEU A 100 2.48 9.64 7.76
N LYS A 101 2.93 9.39 8.99
CA LYS A 101 4.32 9.57 9.43
C LYS A 101 4.63 8.68 10.62
N GLY A 102 5.89 8.29 10.76
CA GLY A 102 6.35 7.46 11.85
C GLY A 102 5.77 6.04 11.82
N THR A 103 5.57 5.46 12.99
CA THR A 103 5.02 4.12 13.12
C THR A 103 3.52 4.06 12.77
N ILE A 104 3.15 3.16 11.87
CA ILE A 104 1.77 2.80 11.56
C ILE A 104 1.50 1.33 11.91
N THR A 105 0.24 0.99 12.14
CA THR A 105 -0.23 -0.38 12.24
C THR A 105 -1.14 -0.72 11.06
N ILE A 106 -0.90 -1.86 10.42
CA ILE A 106 -1.68 -2.37 9.31
C ILE A 106 -2.32 -3.67 9.79
N GLU A 107 -3.63 -3.74 9.71
CA GLU A 107 -4.42 -4.86 10.20
C GLU A 107 -5.57 -5.14 9.25
N VAL A 108 -6.15 -6.33 9.36
CA VAL A 108 -7.35 -6.71 8.64
C VAL A 108 -8.51 -5.84 9.13
N CYS A 109 -9.20 -5.17 8.21
CA CYS A 109 -10.44 -4.49 8.52
C CYS A 109 -11.52 -5.56 8.78
N GLN A 110 -11.99 -5.68 10.02
CA GLN A 110 -13.15 -6.52 10.30
C GLN A 110 -14.41 -5.73 9.94
N ASN A 111 -15.15 -6.19 8.92
CA ASN A 111 -16.50 -5.69 8.71
C ASN A 111 -17.34 -6.11 9.92
N SER A 112 -17.82 -5.13 10.68
CA SER A 112 -18.89 -5.34 11.67
C SER A 112 -20.25 -5.33 10.98
#